data_AF-A0A380JX31-F1
#
_entry.id   AF-A0A380JX31-F1
#
_cell.length_a   1.000
_cell.length_b   1.000
_cell.length_c   1.000
_cell.angle_alpha   90.00
_cell.angle_beta   90.00
_cell.angle_gamma   90.00
#
_symmetry.space_group_name_H-M   'P 1'
#
loop_
_entity.id
_entity.type
_entity.pdbx_description
1 polymer ?
#
loop_
_entity_poly.entity_id
_entity_poly.type
_entity_poly.pdbx_seq_one_letter_code
_entity_poly.pdbx_strand_id
1 'polypeptide(L)' 'MDVNVFATDMDGTFLTDANDYDRQRFAHVFEALQAQGKRFVAISGNQYDQIKGFFKDYAD' A
#
# COMPACT_ATOMS: atom_id res chain seq x y z
N MET A 1 -15.09 16.46 -7.81
CA MET A 1 -14.72 15.74 -6.58
C MET A 1 -13.27 15.35 -6.72
N ASP A 2 -12.46 15.58 -5.69
CA ASP A 2 -11.05 15.19 -5.67
C ASP A 2 -10.88 13.94 -4.79
N VAL A 3 -10.03 13.00 -5.21
CA VAL A 3 -9.72 11.78 -4.46
C VAL A 3 -8.59 12.09 -3.51
N ASN A 4 -8.80 11.90 -2.21
CA ASN A 4 -7.80 12.21 -1.17
C ASN A 4 -7.18 10.97 -0.51
N VAL A 5 -7.83 9.82 -0.67
CA VAL A 5 -7.44 8.56 -0.04
C VAL A 5 -7.61 7.44 -1.04
N PHE A 6 -6.58 6.60 -1.14
CA PHE A 6 -6.56 5.36 -1.88
C PHE A 6 -6.49 4.23 -0.87
N ALA A 7 -7.56 3.44 -0.77
CA ALA A 7 -7.64 2.34 0.18
C ALA A 7 -7.80 1.02 -0.56
N THR A 8 -7.07 -0.01 -0.14
CA THR A 8 -7.06 -1.32 -0.81
C THR A 8 -7.13 -2.45 0.20
N ASP A 9 -7.85 -3.51 -0.16
CA ASP A 9 -7.64 -4.81 0.42
C ASP A 9 -6.24 -5.35 0.04
N MET A 10 -5.75 -6.32 0.81
CA MET A 10 -4.41 -6.88 0.66
C MET A 10 -4.42 -8.18 -0.13
N ASP A 11 -4.88 -9.27 0.48
CA ASP A 11 -4.73 -10.62 -0.07
C ASP A 11 -5.62 -10.83 -1.29
N GLY A 12 -5.03 -11.18 -2.43
CA GLY A 12 -5.77 -11.35 -3.69
C GLY A 12 -6.27 -10.06 -4.32
N THR A 13 -5.90 -8.89 -3.77
CA THR A 13 -6.22 -7.56 -4.32
C THR A 13 -4.95 -6.76 -4.60
N PHE A 14 -4.25 -6.29 -3.57
CA PHE A 14 -2.98 -5.57 -3.71
C PHE A 14 -1.80 -6.53 -3.84
N LEU A 15 -1.84 -7.62 -3.09
CA LEU A 15 -0.87 -8.70 -3.17
C LEU A 15 -1.28 -9.68 -4.26
N THR A 16 -0.28 -10.14 -5.01
CA THR A 16 -0.38 -11.28 -5.92
C THR A 16 -0.61 -12.58 -5.16
N ASP A 17 -0.93 -13.66 -5.89
CA ASP A 17 -1.09 -15.00 -5.31
C ASP A 17 0.17 -15.51 -4.59
N ALA A 18 1.34 -14.93 -4.87
CA ALA A 18 2.60 -15.20 -4.18
C ALA A 18 2.77 -14.40 -2.86
N ASN A 19 1.73 -13.69 -2.40
CA ASN A 19 1.76 -12.76 -1.26
C ASN A 19 2.82 -11.65 -1.41
N ASP A 20 2.95 -11.10 -2.62
CA ASP A 20 3.89 -10.00 -2.88
C ASP A 20 3.29 -8.98 -3.85
N TYR A 21 3.94 -7.82 -3.97
CA TYR A 21 3.58 -6.76 -4.90
C TYR A 21 4.82 -6.18 -5.58
N ASP A 22 4.61 -5.51 -6.72
CA ASP A 22 5.68 -4.85 -7.46
C ASP A 22 6.21 -3.62 -6.69
N ARG A 23 7.39 -3.79 -6.07
CA ARG A 23 8.03 -2.77 -5.22
C ARG A 23 8.45 -1.54 -6.00
N GLN A 24 8.99 -1.73 -7.20
CA GLN A 24 9.49 -0.64 -8.03
C GLN A 24 8.33 0.22 -8.53
N ARG A 25 7.25 -0.43 -8.98
CA ARG A 25 6.04 0.27 -9.40
C ARG A 25 5.36 0.98 -8.24
N PHE A 26 5.24 0.32 -7.09
CA PHE A 26 4.64 0.94 -5.90
C PHE A 26 5.43 2.16 -5.44
N ALA A 27 6.78 2.09 -5.41
CA ALA A 27 7.61 3.23 -5.02
C ALA A 27 7.31 4.48 -5.85
N HIS A 28 7.27 4.33 -7.17
CA HIS A 28 6.98 5.43 -8.09
C HIS A 28 5.57 6.01 -7.89
N VAL A 29 4.56 5.15 -7.72
CA VAL A 29 3.18 5.59 -7.48
C VAL A 29 3.06 6.25 -6.11
N PHE A 30 3.65 5.66 -5.07
CA PHE A 30 3.57 6.16 -3.70
C PHE A 30 4.25 7.52 -3.54
N GLU A 31 5.40 7.74 -4.19
CA GLU A 31 6.05 9.05 -4.27
C GLU A 31 5.13 10.10 -4.90
N ALA A 32 4.49 9.78 -6.03
CA ALA A 32 3.54 10.68 -6.69
C ALA A 32 2.30 10.99 -5.83
N LEU A 33 1.81 10.01 -5.07
CA LEU A 33 0.70 10.20 -4.12
C LEU A 33 1.12 11.12 -2.97
N GLN A 34 2.30 10.91 -2.39
CA GLN A 34 2.83 11.75 -1.31
C GLN A 34 3.06 13.19 -1.76
N ALA A 35 3.62 13.40 -2.95
CA ALA A 35 3.81 14.74 -3.53
C ALA A 35 2.50 15.52 -3.71
N GLN A 36 1.38 14.81 -3.86
CA GLN A 36 0.03 15.36 -3.97
C GLN A 36 -0.72 15.44 -2.62
N GLY A 37 -0.07 15.08 -1.51
CA GLY A 37 -0.69 15.06 -0.18
C GLY A 37 -1.79 14.00 -0.03
N LYS A 38 -1.74 12.93 -0.84
CA LYS A 38 -2.72 11.85 -0.86
C LYS A 38 -2.28 10.71 0.06
N ARG A 39 -3.26 9.99 0.63
CA ARG A 39 -2.99 8.87 1.56
C ARG A 39 -3.23 7.54 0.89
N PHE A 40 -2.32 6.59 1.12
CA PHE A 40 -2.50 5.18 0.80
C PHE A 40 -2.81 4.41 2.09
N VAL A 41 -3.86 3.58 2.09
CA VAL A 41 -4.34 2.86 3.27
C VAL A 41 -4.55 1.39 2.93
N ALA A 42 -3.80 0.50 3.57
CA ALA A 42 -4.09 -0.93 3.55
C ALA A 42 -5.26 -1.24 4.50
N ILE A 43 -6.27 -1.94 4.01
CA ILE A 43 -7.43 -2.40 4.79
C ILE A 43 -7.43 -3.93 4.73
N SER A 44 -6.93 -4.59 5.78
CA SER A 44 -6.85 -6.05 5.82
C SER A 44 -7.38 -6.56 7.16
N GLY A 45 -7.90 -7.80 7.15
CA GLY A 45 -8.18 -8.55 8.37
C GLY A 45 -6.93 -9.15 9.03
N ASN A 46 -5.76 -9.06 8.39
CA ASN A 46 -4.51 -9.59 8.91
C ASN A 46 -3.95 -8.73 10.05
N GLN A 47 -3.05 -9.32 10.83
CA GLN A 47 -2.42 -8.63 11.95
C GLN A 47 -1.57 -7.45 11.46
N TYR A 48 -1.56 -6.37 12.24
CA TYR A 48 -0.83 -5.15 11.90
C TYR A 48 0.64 -5.41 11.57
N ASP A 49 1.35 -6.23 12.36
CA ASP A 49 2.76 -6.52 12.14
C ASP A 49 3.04 -7.26 10.82
N GLN A 50 2.11 -8.11 10.38
CA GLN A 50 2.20 -8.77 9.08
C GLN A 50 2.06 -7.74 7.95
N ILE A 51 1.07 -6.84 8.04
CA ILE A 51 0.87 -5.77 7.06
C ILE A 51 2.06 -4.81 7.05
N LYS A 52 2.53 -4.37 8.22
CA LYS A 52 3.74 -3.56 8.37
C LYS A 52 4.95 -4.24 7.74
N GLY A 53 5.06 -5.56 7.89
CA GLY A 53 6.11 -6.38 7.30
C GLY A 53 6.17 -6.33 5.77
N PHE A 54 5.04 -6.09 5.09
CA PHE A 54 5.03 -5.86 3.65
C PHE A 54 5.53 -4.47 3.27
N PHE A 55 5.51 -3.46 4.12
CA PHE A 55 5.87 -2.08 3.76
C PHE A 55 7.07 -1.55 4.54
N LYS A 56 8.05 -2.40 4.86
CA LYS A 56 9.22 -2.05 5.71
C LYS A 56 9.98 -0.80 5.28
N ASP A 57 10.05 -0.52 3.98
CA ASP A 57 10.76 0.65 3.45
C ASP A 57 9.96 1.97 3.61
N TYR A 58 8.71 1.89 4.05
CA TYR A 58 7.76 3.00 4.18
C TYR A 58 7.16 3.13 5.57
N ALA A 59 7.38 2.14 6.44
CA ALA A 59 6.87 2.13 7.78
C ALA A 59 7.95 2.67 8.72
N ASP A 60 7.62 3.73 9.47
CA ASP A 60 8.44 4.21 10.59
C ASP A 60 8.66 3.12 11.66
#